data_AF-A0A957DMC7-F1
#
_entry.id   AF-A0A957DMC7-F1
#
_cell.length_a   1.000
_cell.length_b   1.000
_cell.length_c   1.000
_cell.angle_alpha   90.00
_cell.angle_beta   90.00
_cell.angle_gamma   90.00
#
_symmetry.space_group_name_H-M   'P 1'
#
loop_
_entity.id
_entity.type
_entity.pdbx_description
1 polymer ?
#
loop_
_entity_poly.entity_id
_entity_poly.type
_entity_poly.pdbx_seq_one_letter_code
_entity_poly.pdbx_strand_id
1 'polypeptide(L)'
;MSQVTFIRSTHVNGRFRPYPSEAYQFWADHGWLVGEVLRQEQGMRFEEILQACTDLLDEHPEREPNPASEKHIAWGLVKLLELGMVMVVHSPTPD
;
A
#
# COMPACT_ATOMS: atom_id res chain seq x y z
N MET A 1 8.79 18.30 12.78
CA MET A 1 8.50 18.17 11.33
C MET A 1 7.24 17.32 11.17
N SER A 2 6.56 17.26 10.03
CA SER A 2 5.48 16.30 9.83
C SER A 2 6.02 15.06 9.13
N GLN A 3 5.74 13.87 9.65
CA GLN A 3 6.17 12.62 9.03
C GLN A 3 5.17 12.21 7.94
N VAL A 4 5.69 11.83 6.77
CA VAL A 4 4.89 11.30 5.66
C VAL A 4 4.58 9.84 5.94
N THR A 5 3.30 9.51 5.95
CA THR A 5 2.79 8.14 6.10
C THR A 5 1.74 7.86 5.04
N PHE A 6 1.45 6.58 4.79
CA PHE A 6 0.52 6.13 3.77
C PHE A 6 -0.59 5.28 4.40
N ILE A 7 -1.82 5.48 3.94
CA ILE A 7 -2.98 4.68 4.35
C ILE A 7 -3.72 4.14 3.12
N ARG A 8 -4.39 3.01 3.29
CA ARG A 8 -5.33 2.47 2.32
C ARG A 8 -6.63 3.27 2.34
N SER A 9 -7.05 3.79 1.19
CA SER A 9 -8.23 4.65 1.08
C SER A 9 -9.46 3.93 0.48
N THR A 10 -9.39 2.60 0.37
CA THR A 10 -10.41 1.79 -0.29
C THR A 10 -11.76 1.79 0.40
N HIS A 11 -11.83 2.27 1.65
CA HIS A 11 -13.07 2.41 2.40
C HIS A 11 -13.16 3.80 3.03
N VAL A 12 -14.39 4.30 3.15
CA VAL A 12 -14.73 5.53 3.86
C VAL A 12 -15.88 5.20 4.81
N ASN A 13 -15.69 5.43 6.11
CA ASN A 13 -16.67 5.08 7.15
C ASN A 13 -17.11 3.60 7.08
N GLY A 14 -16.16 2.69 6.87
CA GLY A 14 -16.42 1.24 6.75
C GLY A 14 -17.12 0.82 5.45
N ARG A 15 -17.46 1.74 4.55
CA ARG A 15 -18.04 1.41 3.24
C ARG A 15 -16.97 1.43 2.17
N PHE A 16 -16.96 0.40 1.34
CA PHE A 16 -16.09 0.32 0.18
C PHE A 16 -16.33 1.49 -0.79
N ARG A 17 -15.26 2.15 -1.21
CA ARG A 17 -15.27 3.24 -2.18
C ARG A 17 -15.13 2.67 -3.59
N PRO A 18 -15.96 3.08 -4.56
CA PRO A 18 -15.80 2.62 -5.94
C PRO A 18 -14.57 3.26 -6.60
N TYR A 19 -13.82 2.44 -7.35
CA TYR A 19 -12.70 2.85 -8.20
C TYR A 19 -12.93 2.48 -9.67
N PRO A 20 -12.22 3.13 -10.61
CA PRO A 20 -12.16 2.70 -12.01
C PRO A 20 -11.68 1.26 -12.15
N SER A 21 -12.11 0.56 -13.20
CA SER A 21 -11.72 -0.84 -13.47
C SER A 21 -10.21 -1.04 -13.57
N GLU A 22 -9.51 -0.05 -14.15
CA GLU A 22 -8.05 0.00 -14.25
C GLU A 22 -7.36 -0.04 -12.88
N ALA A 23 -7.95 0.55 -11.85
CA ALA A 23 -7.39 0.54 -10.51
C ALA A 23 -7.46 -0.86 -9.88
N TYR A 24 -8.58 -1.55 -10.08
CA TYR A 24 -8.73 -2.94 -9.63
C TYR A 24 -7.81 -3.89 -10.39
N GLN A 25 -7.69 -3.72 -11.70
CA GLN A 25 -6.80 -4.52 -12.52
C GLN A 25 -5.35 -4.36 -12.06
N PHE A 26 -4.90 -3.12 -11.88
CA PHE A 26 -3.56 -2.84 -11.37
C PHE A 26 -3.35 -3.45 -9.99
N TRP A 27 -4.30 -3.26 -9.07
CA TRP A 27 -4.20 -3.85 -7.74
C TRP A 27 -4.09 -5.37 -7.80
N ALA A 28 -4.93 -6.05 -8.59
CA ALA A 28 -4.88 -7.51 -8.71
C ALA A 28 -3.55 -8.02 -9.29
N ASP A 29 -3.03 -7.37 -10.34
CA ASP A 29 -1.87 -7.86 -11.08
C ASP A 29 -0.53 -7.47 -10.46
N HIS A 30 -0.47 -6.30 -9.82
CA HIS A 30 0.78 -5.65 -9.45
C HIS A 30 0.76 -4.98 -8.07
N GLY A 31 -0.38 -4.42 -7.68
CA GLY A 31 -0.50 -3.62 -6.45
C GLY A 31 -0.90 -4.41 -5.21
N TRP A 32 -1.19 -5.71 -5.32
CA TRP A 32 -1.82 -6.49 -4.25
C TRP A 32 -0.97 -6.48 -3.00
N LEU A 33 0.34 -6.70 -3.15
CA LEU A 33 1.29 -6.79 -2.05
C LEU A 33 1.28 -5.51 -1.19
N VAL A 34 1.32 -4.35 -1.84
CA VAL A 34 1.27 -3.04 -1.15
C VAL A 34 -0.12 -2.76 -0.59
N GLY A 35 -1.17 -3.09 -1.34
CA GLY A 35 -2.56 -2.85 -0.93
C GLY A 35 -3.04 -3.73 0.23
N GLU A 36 -2.46 -4.91 0.40
CA GLU A 36 -2.75 -5.84 1.50
C GLU A 36 -2.14 -5.38 2.83
N VAL A 37 -0.89 -4.90 2.81
CA VAL A 37 -0.19 -4.49 4.04
C VAL A 37 -0.70 -3.16 4.59
N LEU A 38 -1.15 -2.24 3.72
CA LEU A 38 -1.62 -0.92 4.13
C LEU A 38 -2.95 -0.97 4.91
N ARG A 39 -3.00 -0.21 6.00
CA ARG A 39 -4.17 -0.08 6.88
C ARG A 39 -4.97 1.19 6.55
N GLN A 40 -6.25 1.21 6.90
CA GLN A 40 -7.14 2.36 6.59
C GLN A 40 -6.91 3.57 7.49
N GLU A 41 -6.62 3.34 8.77
CA GLU A 41 -6.54 4.40 9.79
C GLU A 41 -5.15 4.55 10.40
N GLN A 42 -4.30 3.54 10.23
CA GLN A 42 -2.92 3.54 10.71
C GLN A 42 -1.98 3.86 9.55
N GLY A 43 -1.42 5.07 9.57
CA GLY A 43 -0.40 5.49 8.61
C GLY A 43 0.87 4.64 8.77
N MET A 44 1.41 4.17 7.66
CA MET A 44 2.68 3.45 7.60
C MET A 44 3.73 4.26 6.85
N ARG A 45 4.97 4.23 7.32
CA ARG A 45 6.14 4.77 6.62
C ARG A 45 6.55 3.83 5.51
N PHE A 46 7.31 4.33 4.54
CA PHE A 46 7.77 3.50 3.43
C PHE A 46 8.61 2.29 3.90
N GLU A 47 9.48 2.48 4.89
CA GLU A 47 10.28 1.37 5.47
C GLU A 47 9.41 0.30 6.16
N GLU A 48 8.30 0.70 6.79
CA GLU A 48 7.35 -0.22 7.42
C GLU A 48 6.55 -1.00 6.38
N ILE A 49 6.23 -0.36 5.26
CA ILE A 49 5.59 -1.03 4.11
C ILE A 49 6.56 -2.06 3.52
N LEU A 50 7.83 -1.70 3.31
CA LEU A 50 8.85 -2.62 2.79
C LEU A 50 9.00 -3.85 3.69
N GLN A 51 9.09 -3.65 5.00
CA GLN A 51 9.20 -4.75 5.94
C GLN A 51 7.95 -5.63 5.91
N ALA A 52 6.75 -5.04 5.99
CA ALA A 52 5.50 -5.78 5.97
C ALA A 52 5.28 -6.56 4.65
N CYS A 53 5.71 -6.01 3.52
CA CYS A 53 5.68 -6.72 2.23
C CYS A 53 6.65 -7.90 2.21
N THR A 54 7.83 -7.75 2.82
CA THR A 54 8.80 -8.83 2.95
C THR A 54 8.25 -9.94 3.84
N ASP A 55 7.72 -9.59 5.00
CA ASP A 55 7.11 -10.53 5.95
C ASP A 55 5.95 -11.31 5.28
N LEU A 56 5.09 -10.62 4.52
CA LEU A 56 3.96 -11.26 3.83
C LEU A 56 4.41 -12.27 2.77
N LEU A 57 5.52 -12.03 2.09
CA LEU A 57 6.07 -12.96 1.09
C LEU A 57 6.75 -14.15 1.75
N ASP A 58 7.44 -13.93 2.87
CA ASP A 58 8.02 -15.01 3.68
C ASP A 58 6.92 -15.94 4.24
N GLU A 59 5.76 -15.38 4.61
CA GLU A 59 4.58 -16.14 5.06
C GLU A 59 3.86 -16.89 3.92
N HIS A 60 3.94 -16.36 2.68
CA HIS A 60 3.22 -16.86 1.50
C HIS A 60 4.13 -16.97 0.27
N PRO A 61 5.16 -17.83 0.29
CA PRO A 61 6.12 -17.94 -0.80
C PRO A 61 5.49 -18.38 -2.13
N GLU A 62 4.34 -19.07 -2.10
CA GLU A 62 3.58 -19.45 -3.28
C GLU A 62 2.99 -18.27 -4.05
N ARG A 63 2.91 -17.10 -3.41
CA ARG A 63 2.36 -15.87 -4.00
C ARG A 63 3.41 -15.00 -4.68
N GLU A 64 4.69 -15.37 -4.68
CA GLU A 64 5.75 -14.66 -5.42
C GLU A 64 5.57 -14.83 -6.94
N PRO A 65 5.20 -13.79 -7.71
CA PRO A 65 5.22 -13.87 -9.17
C PRO A 65 6.52 -13.26 -9.74
N ASN A 66 7.32 -12.59 -8.92
CA ASN A 66 8.50 -11.80 -9.30
C ASN A 66 9.21 -11.40 -8.00
N PRO A 67 10.57 -11.35 -7.90
CA PRO A 67 11.19 -10.89 -6.67
C PRO A 67 10.71 -9.47 -6.38
N ALA A 68 9.99 -9.29 -5.28
CA ALA A 68 9.48 -8.01 -4.84
C ALA A 68 10.65 -7.15 -4.38
N SER A 69 11.37 -6.59 -5.35
CA SER A 69 12.41 -5.63 -5.06
C SER A 69 11.79 -4.38 -4.44
N GLU A 70 12.57 -3.67 -3.62
CA GLU A 70 12.21 -2.34 -3.11
C GLU A 70 11.67 -1.42 -4.21
N LYS A 71 12.26 -1.48 -5.42
CA LYS A 71 11.81 -0.70 -6.58
C LYS A 71 10.39 -1.07 -7.03
N HIS A 72 10.05 -2.35 -7.01
CA HIS A 72 8.72 -2.81 -7.37
C HIS A 72 7.68 -2.38 -6.34
N ILE A 73 8.01 -2.49 -5.04
CA ILE A 73 7.15 -2.03 -3.95
C ILE A 73 6.94 -0.50 -4.03
N ALA A 74 8.01 0.27 -4.25
CA ALA A 74 7.93 1.72 -4.47
C ALA A 74 7.03 2.08 -5.66
N TRP A 75 7.21 1.39 -6.79
CA TRP A 75 6.39 1.60 -7.98
C TRP A 75 4.91 1.26 -7.73
N GLY A 76 4.63 0.15 -7.06
CA GLY A 76 3.27 -0.24 -6.66
C GLY A 76 2.62 0.81 -5.78
N LEU A 77 3.33 1.33 -4.77
CA LEU A 77 2.85 2.40 -3.90
C LEU A 77 2.52 3.67 -4.68
N VAL A 78 3.42 4.12 -5.57
CA VAL A 78 3.20 5.31 -6.41
C VAL A 78 1.98 5.12 -7.31
N LYS A 79 1.83 3.96 -7.95
CA LYS A 79 0.67 3.69 -8.81
C LYS A 79 -0.64 3.64 -8.04
N LEU A 80 -0.65 3.05 -6.84
CA LEU A 80 -1.84 3.05 -5.99
C LEU A 80 -2.22 4.45 -5.49
N LEU A 81 -1.24 5.34 -5.31
CA LEU A 81 -1.48 6.77 -5.04
C LEU A 81 -2.12 7.47 -6.24
N GLU A 82 -1.58 7.26 -7.44
CA GLU A 82 -2.13 7.83 -8.69
C GLU A 82 -3.58 7.36 -8.93
N LEU A 83 -3.86 6.09 -8.64
CA LEU A 83 -5.20 5.48 -8.75
C LEU A 83 -6.13 5.84 -7.57
N GLY A 84 -5.63 6.58 -6.58
CA GLY A 84 -6.37 7.03 -5.41
C GLY A 84 -6.75 5.93 -4.42
N MET A 85 -6.18 4.73 -4.53
CA MET A 85 -6.39 3.59 -3.61
C MET A 85 -5.52 3.67 -2.35
N VAL A 86 -4.54 4.56 -2.37
CA VAL A 86 -3.71 4.95 -1.23
C VAL A 86 -3.77 6.47 -1.06
N MET A 87 -3.64 6.95 0.17
CA MET A 87 -3.54 8.38 0.48
C MET A 87 -2.31 8.66 1.33
N VAL A 88 -1.74 9.86 1.13
CA VAL A 88 -0.68 10.39 1.99
C VAL A 88 -1.29 11.09 3.18
N VAL A 89 -0.78 10.80 4.37
CA VAL A 89 -1.17 11.43 5.64
C VAL A 89 0.07 12.03 6.29
N HIS A 90 -0.06 13.26 6.74
CA HIS A 90 0.98 13.96 7.48
C HIS A 90 0.70 13.83 8.98
N SER A 91 1.47 12.98 9.65
CA SER A 91 1.38 12.79 11.10
C SER A 91 2.34 13.75 11.81
N PRO A 92 1.97 14.32 12.98
CA PRO A 92 2.94 15.05 13.81
C PRO A 92 4.06 14.09 14.23
N THR A 93 5.33 14.54 14.16
CA THR A 93 6.44 13.72 14.67
C THR A 93 6.30 13.60 16.19
N PRO A 94 6.36 12.41 16.79
CA PRO A 94 6.45 12.28 18.23
C PRO A 94 7.72 12.99 18.72
N ASP A 95 7.59 13.88 19.71
CA ASP A 95 8.71 14.58 20.35
C ASP A 95 9.68 13.62 21.05
#